data_AF-A0A4Y3KGC5-F1
#
_entry.id   AF-A0A4Y3KGC5-F1
#
_cell.length_a   1.000
_cell.length_b   1.000
_cell.length_c   1.000
_cell.angle_alpha   90.00
_cell.angle_beta   90.00
_cell.angle_gamma   90.00
#
_symmetry.space_group_name_H-M   'P 1'
#
loop_
_entity.id
_entity.type
_entity.pdbx_description
1 polymer ?
#
loop_
_entity_poly.entity_id
_entity_poly.type
_entity_poly.pdbx_seq_one_letter_code
_entity_poly.pdbx_strand_id
1 'polypeptide(L)'
;MSSETPSPEQPQTPVVVPLPDGSSATLRVGEAPTVDETVLAALRALPAPEHQVASFAVHAFSGDSLTAGRVLAVEDLLATVDDEPAPHGLLVAVPDARSLLVHAVRDEHVLRAAHLMATIARLRQGEADAIDADVFYRAPDGTPQRITAHADAEVEVHVEGAFADTLAAMGLIDRSRRARRAAKRAKR
;
A
#
# COMPACT_ATOMS: atom_id res chain seq x y z
N MET A 1 37.39 8.59 -9.60
CA MET A 1 36.17 8.11 -10.30
C MET A 1 35.67 6.92 -9.51
N SER A 2 34.83 7.15 -8.51
CA SER A 2 34.27 6.08 -7.69
C SER A 2 32.90 5.74 -8.26
N SER A 3 32.79 4.54 -8.81
CA SER A 3 31.56 3.92 -9.27
C SER A 3 30.65 3.70 -8.07
N GLU A 4 29.61 4.52 -7.96
CA GLU A 4 28.47 4.29 -7.08
C GLU A 4 27.79 2.99 -7.56
N THR A 5 27.98 1.93 -6.80
CA THR A 5 27.29 0.66 -7.06
C THR A 5 25.82 0.90 -6.66
N PRO A 6 24.84 0.76 -7.55
CA PRO A 6 23.45 0.84 -7.13
C PRO A 6 23.21 -0.21 -6.06
N SER A 7 22.61 0.21 -4.94
CA SER A 7 22.11 -0.69 -3.90
C SER A 7 21.31 -1.79 -4.60
N PRO A 8 21.48 -3.08 -4.24
CA PRO A 8 20.75 -4.14 -4.92
C PRO A 8 19.26 -3.85 -4.75
N GLU A 9 18.60 -3.60 -5.87
CA GLU A 9 17.14 -3.58 -5.97
C GLU A 9 16.68 -4.91 -5.40
N GLN A 10 16.24 -4.91 -4.14
CA GLN A 10 15.77 -6.12 -3.50
C GLN A 10 14.67 -6.67 -4.40
N PRO A 11 14.72 -7.95 -4.79
CA PRO A 11 13.70 -8.52 -5.66
C PRO A 11 12.35 -8.28 -4.97
N GLN A 12 11.52 -7.42 -5.56
CA GLN A 12 10.24 -7.04 -5.01
C GLN A 12 9.35 -8.27 -5.11
N THR A 13 9.21 -8.99 -4.00
CA THR A 13 8.37 -10.19 -3.97
C THR A 13 6.95 -9.76 -4.34
N PRO A 14 6.36 -10.36 -5.39
CA PRO A 14 4.99 -10.06 -5.75
C PRO A 14 4.04 -10.45 -4.63
N VAL A 15 3.06 -9.59 -4.35
CA VAL A 15 1.99 -9.92 -3.39
C VAL A 15 0.96 -10.77 -4.10
N VAL A 16 0.67 -11.95 -3.56
CA VAL A 16 -0.30 -12.89 -4.14
C VAL A 16 -1.59 -12.84 -3.31
N VAL A 17 -2.70 -12.50 -3.96
CA VAL A 17 -4.02 -12.44 -3.32
C VAL A 17 -4.97 -13.47 -3.93
N PRO A 18 -5.79 -14.16 -3.12
CA PRO A 18 -6.72 -15.18 -3.60
C PRO A 18 -7.90 -14.54 -4.34
N LEU A 19 -8.42 -15.27 -5.35
CA LEU A 19 -9.55 -14.83 -6.18
C LEU A 19 -10.75 -15.80 -6.09
N PRO A 20 -11.98 -15.32 -6.41
CA PRO A 20 -13.20 -16.13 -6.29
C PRO A 20 -13.27 -17.36 -7.19
N ASP A 21 -12.53 -17.37 -8.30
CA ASP A 21 -12.45 -18.50 -9.25
C ASP A 21 -11.46 -19.59 -8.80
N GLY A 22 -10.87 -19.45 -7.61
CA GLY A 22 -9.83 -20.33 -7.08
C GLY A 22 -8.42 -20.03 -7.62
N SER A 23 -8.27 -19.03 -8.48
CA SER A 23 -6.98 -18.54 -8.93
C SER A 23 -6.39 -17.51 -7.95
N SER A 24 -5.28 -16.89 -8.30
CA SER A 24 -4.67 -15.82 -7.51
C SER A 24 -4.16 -14.70 -8.40
N ALA A 25 -4.37 -13.46 -7.98
CA ALA A 25 -3.79 -12.29 -8.63
C ALA A 25 -2.43 -11.97 -8.00
N THR A 26 -1.52 -11.49 -8.84
CA THR A 26 -0.18 -11.05 -8.44
C THR A 26 -0.12 -9.54 -8.55
N LEU A 27 0.02 -8.85 -7.42
CA LEU A 27 0.33 -7.43 -7.39
C LEU A 27 1.84 -7.26 -7.52
N ARG A 28 2.28 -6.71 -8.65
CA ARG A 28 3.69 -6.41 -8.90
C ARG A 28 3.92 -4.93 -8.71
N VAL A 29 4.95 -4.59 -7.94
CA VAL A 29 5.37 -3.20 -7.79
C VAL A 29 5.77 -2.64 -9.16
N GLY A 30 5.31 -1.43 -9.46
CA GLY A 30 5.55 -0.76 -10.74
C GLY A 30 4.64 -1.19 -11.88
N GLU A 31 3.72 -2.15 -11.68
CA GLU A 31 2.80 -2.63 -12.70
C GLU A 31 1.36 -2.60 -12.18
N ALA A 32 0.49 -1.85 -12.86
CA ALA A 32 -0.94 -1.87 -12.56
C ALA A 32 -1.48 -3.29 -12.81
N PRO A 33 -2.23 -3.88 -11.87
CA PRO A 33 -2.73 -5.24 -12.02
C PRO A 33 -3.74 -5.32 -13.18
N THR A 34 -3.49 -6.21 -14.13
CA THR A 34 -4.47 -6.56 -15.17
C THR A 34 -5.37 -7.67 -14.64
N VAL A 35 -6.65 -7.39 -14.47
CA VAL A 35 -7.64 -8.33 -13.93
C VAL A 35 -8.82 -8.42 -14.89
N ASP A 36 -9.31 -9.63 -15.13
CA ASP A 36 -10.50 -9.86 -15.93
C ASP A 36 -11.75 -9.24 -15.27
N GLU A 37 -12.62 -8.62 -16.07
CA GLU A 37 -13.84 -7.97 -15.57
C GLU A 37 -14.77 -8.95 -14.83
N THR A 38 -14.78 -10.23 -15.21
CA THR A 38 -15.55 -11.28 -14.52
C THR A 38 -15.05 -11.49 -13.10
N VAL A 39 -13.73 -11.46 -12.90
CA VAL A 39 -13.11 -11.58 -11.57
C VAL A 39 -13.43 -10.34 -10.74
N LEU A 40 -13.34 -9.14 -11.31
CA LEU A 40 -13.73 -7.89 -10.63
C LEU A 40 -15.20 -7.91 -10.25
N ALA A 41 -16.09 -8.33 -11.15
CA ALA A 41 -17.52 -8.49 -10.87
C ALA A 41 -17.78 -9.49 -9.74
N ALA A 42 -17.06 -10.62 -9.71
CA ALA A 42 -17.16 -11.60 -8.63
C ALA A 42 -16.71 -11.03 -7.27
N LEU A 43 -15.60 -10.26 -7.24
CA LEU A 43 -15.13 -9.59 -6.02
C LEU A 43 -16.14 -8.54 -5.52
N ARG A 44 -16.79 -7.80 -6.41
CA ARG A 44 -17.85 -6.83 -6.07
C ARG A 44 -19.11 -7.51 -5.52
N ALA A 45 -19.41 -8.72 -5.99
CA ALA A 45 -20.57 -9.49 -5.56
C ALA A 45 -20.39 -10.20 -4.21
N LEU A 46 -19.18 -10.22 -3.65
CA LEU A 46 -18.93 -10.78 -2.32
C LEU A 46 -19.75 -10.02 -1.26
N PRO A 47 -20.17 -10.70 -0.16
CA PRO A 47 -20.84 -10.05 0.96
C PRO A 47 -20.02 -8.88 1.49
N ALA A 48 -20.69 -7.79 1.90
CA ALA A 48 -20.02 -6.63 2.47
C ALA A 48 -19.14 -7.06 3.65
N PRO A 49 -17.84 -6.72 3.65
CA PRO A 49 -16.98 -7.05 4.78
C PRO A 49 -17.39 -6.24 6.01
N GLU A 50 -16.96 -6.72 7.18
CA GLU A 50 -16.95 -5.88 8.36
C GLU A 50 -16.00 -4.70 8.14
N HIS A 51 -16.38 -3.52 8.63
CA HIS A 51 -15.63 -2.29 8.43
C HIS A 51 -15.45 -1.56 9.76
N GLN A 52 -14.22 -1.12 10.00
CA GLN A 52 -13.89 -0.24 11.11
C GLN A 52 -12.95 0.87 10.63
N VAL A 53 -13.13 2.07 11.17
CA VAL A 53 -12.16 3.16 11.01
C VAL A 53 -11.27 3.21 12.25
N ALA A 54 -9.97 2.97 12.05
CA ALA A 54 -8.94 3.08 13.07
C ALA A 54 -8.35 4.51 13.11
N SER A 55 -7.36 4.71 13.99
CA SER A 55 -6.63 5.99 14.08
C SER A 55 -6.06 6.42 12.72
N PHE A 56 -5.95 7.73 12.51
CA PHE A 56 -5.44 8.32 11.26
C PHE A 56 -6.29 8.01 10.03
N ALA A 57 -7.59 7.78 10.21
CA ALA A 57 -8.53 7.45 9.14
C ALA A 57 -8.06 6.23 8.31
N VAL A 58 -7.55 5.20 8.99
CA VAL A 58 -7.26 3.91 8.36
C VAL A 58 -8.54 3.09 8.35
N HIS A 59 -9.01 2.72 7.17
CA HIS A 59 -10.14 1.81 6.97
C HIS A 59 -9.61 0.38 7.07
N ALA A 60 -10.12 -0.37 8.03
CA ALA A 60 -9.86 -1.80 8.18
C ALA A 60 -11.10 -2.57 7.73
N PHE A 61 -10.93 -3.39 6.71
CA PHE A 61 -11.94 -4.31 6.22
C PHE A 61 -11.57 -5.73 6.62
N SER A 62 -12.52 -6.48 7.17
CA SER A 62 -12.34 -7.88 7.55
C SER A 62 -13.50 -8.76 7.11
N GLY A 63 -13.20 -9.98 6.69
CA GLY A 63 -14.23 -10.89 6.19
C GLY A 63 -13.75 -12.32 6.01
N ASP A 64 -14.11 -12.92 4.88
CA ASP A 64 -13.68 -14.26 4.48
C ASP A 64 -12.28 -14.23 3.81
N SER A 65 -11.80 -15.40 3.39
CA SER A 65 -10.49 -15.58 2.77
C SER A 65 -10.33 -14.92 1.39
N LEU A 66 -11.33 -14.19 0.89
CA LEU A 66 -11.27 -13.43 -0.36
C LEU A 66 -11.22 -11.91 -0.12
N THR A 67 -11.26 -11.47 1.14
CA THR A 67 -11.26 -10.05 1.51
C THR A 67 -10.03 -9.33 0.97
N ALA A 68 -8.85 -9.95 1.06
CA ALA A 68 -7.61 -9.44 0.49
C ALA A 68 -7.71 -9.13 -1.01
N GLY A 69 -8.41 -9.97 -1.77
CA GLY A 69 -8.60 -9.80 -3.22
C GLY A 69 -9.34 -8.52 -3.59
N ARG A 70 -10.13 -7.94 -2.67
CA ARG A 70 -10.82 -6.66 -2.89
C ARG A 70 -9.88 -5.47 -3.06
N VAL A 71 -8.58 -5.61 -2.81
CA VAL A 71 -7.57 -4.60 -3.18
C VAL A 71 -7.58 -4.24 -4.68
N LEU A 72 -8.05 -5.16 -5.53
CA LEU A 72 -8.20 -4.96 -6.97
C LEU A 72 -9.42 -4.11 -7.36
N ALA A 73 -10.40 -3.99 -6.46
CA ALA A 73 -11.62 -3.20 -6.60
C ALA A 73 -11.79 -2.26 -5.40
N VAL A 74 -10.67 -1.69 -4.92
CA VAL A 74 -10.61 -0.96 -3.66
C VAL A 74 -11.44 0.32 -3.70
N GLU A 75 -11.57 0.96 -4.86
CA GLU A 75 -12.43 2.13 -5.06
C GLU A 75 -13.91 1.80 -4.86
N ASP A 76 -14.36 0.67 -5.43
CA ASP A 76 -15.74 0.20 -5.24
C ASP A 76 -15.99 -0.13 -3.77
N LEU A 77 -15.00 -0.70 -3.07
CA LEU A 77 -15.09 -0.98 -1.64
C LEU A 77 -15.17 0.30 -0.80
N LEU A 78 -14.34 1.31 -1.07
CA LEU A 78 -14.39 2.60 -0.36
C LEU A 78 -15.70 3.35 -0.59
N ALA A 79 -16.28 3.24 -1.79
CA ALA A 79 -17.59 3.81 -2.08
C ALA A 79 -18.71 3.21 -1.20
N THR A 80 -18.57 1.96 -0.73
CA THR A 80 -19.59 1.35 0.16
C THR A 80 -19.61 1.92 1.57
N VAL A 81 -18.56 2.64 1.97
CA VAL A 81 -18.42 3.25 3.30
C VAL A 81 -18.44 4.79 3.24
N ASP A 82 -18.97 5.33 2.13
CA ASP A 82 -19.11 6.76 1.86
C ASP A 82 -17.80 7.56 2.05
N ASP A 83 -16.63 6.95 1.79
CA ASP A 83 -15.37 7.69 1.82
C ASP A 83 -15.19 8.48 0.51
N GLU A 84 -14.52 9.62 0.62
CA GLU A 84 -14.28 10.50 -0.50
C GLU A 84 -13.35 9.85 -1.54
N PRO A 85 -13.46 10.22 -2.82
CA PRO A 85 -12.47 9.84 -3.82
C PRO A 85 -11.06 10.18 -3.32
N ALA A 86 -10.09 9.32 -3.62
CA ALA A 86 -8.69 9.52 -3.23
C ALA A 86 -7.86 10.06 -4.41
N PRO A 87 -7.93 11.39 -4.72
CA PRO A 87 -7.35 11.95 -5.94
C PRO A 87 -5.82 11.83 -5.99
N HIS A 88 -5.17 11.60 -4.86
CA HIS A 88 -3.72 11.45 -4.75
C HIS A 88 -3.28 9.98 -4.58
N GLY A 89 -4.22 9.04 -4.65
CA GLY A 89 -3.97 7.61 -4.48
C GLY A 89 -4.23 7.13 -3.06
N LEU A 90 -3.89 5.87 -2.83
CA LEU A 90 -4.19 5.14 -1.60
C LEU A 90 -2.92 4.57 -0.99
N LEU A 91 -2.90 4.45 0.33
CA LEU A 91 -2.08 3.44 1.00
C LEU A 91 -2.91 2.18 1.12
N VAL A 92 -2.32 1.03 0.79
CA VAL A 92 -2.94 -0.28 0.95
C VAL A 92 -1.97 -1.23 1.64
N ALA A 93 -2.50 -2.08 2.52
CA ALA A 93 -1.77 -3.21 3.07
C ALA A 93 -2.67 -4.44 3.07
N VAL A 94 -2.08 -5.59 2.80
CA VAL A 94 -2.77 -6.89 2.72
C VAL A 94 -2.11 -7.84 3.72
N PRO A 95 -2.40 -7.71 5.03
CA PRO A 95 -1.73 -8.49 6.07
C PRO A 95 -1.88 -10.01 5.90
N ASP A 96 -3.11 -10.43 5.60
CA ASP A 96 -3.56 -11.80 5.51
C ASP A 96 -4.74 -11.89 4.52
N ALA A 97 -5.17 -13.10 4.18
CA ALA A 97 -6.25 -13.33 3.21
C ALA A 97 -7.60 -12.70 3.60
N ARG A 98 -7.80 -12.42 4.89
CA ARG A 98 -9.07 -12.03 5.48
C ARG A 98 -9.16 -10.55 5.81
N SER A 99 -8.09 -9.80 5.61
CA SER A 99 -8.02 -8.38 5.96
C SER A 99 -7.45 -7.52 4.85
N LEU A 100 -7.96 -6.30 4.76
CA LEU A 100 -7.48 -5.26 3.87
C LEU A 100 -7.46 -3.94 4.64
N LEU A 101 -6.31 -3.28 4.68
CA LEU A 101 -6.14 -1.96 5.27
C LEU A 101 -6.00 -0.93 4.16
N VAL A 102 -6.74 0.17 4.27
CA VAL A 102 -6.76 1.23 3.26
C VAL A 102 -6.71 2.60 3.93
N HIS A 103 -5.97 3.53 3.34
CA HIS A 103 -5.99 4.93 3.76
C HIS A 103 -5.87 5.84 2.54
N ALA A 104 -6.78 6.80 2.40
CA ALA A 104 -6.71 7.80 1.35
C ALA A 104 -5.57 8.80 1.60
N VAL A 105 -4.72 9.03 0.60
CA VAL A 105 -3.64 10.02 0.70
C VAL A 105 -4.23 11.42 0.57
N ARG A 106 -4.60 12.07 1.68
CA ARG A 106 -5.28 13.39 1.64
C ARG A 106 -4.79 14.43 2.65
N ASP A 107 -4.07 14.03 3.69
CA ASP A 107 -3.70 14.92 4.80
C ASP A 107 -2.31 14.60 5.39
N GLU A 108 -1.89 15.34 6.43
CA GLU A 108 -0.60 15.13 7.10
C GLU A 108 -0.49 13.81 7.89
N HIS A 109 -1.58 13.06 8.07
CA HIS A 109 -1.57 11.80 8.83
C HIS A 109 -1.06 10.61 8.02
N VAL A 110 -0.86 10.76 6.70
CA VAL A 110 -0.40 9.71 5.79
C VAL A 110 0.80 8.90 6.31
N LEU A 111 1.85 9.55 6.84
CA LEU A 111 3.02 8.81 7.34
C LEU A 111 2.72 8.03 8.64
N ARG A 112 1.81 8.55 9.48
CA ARG A 112 1.39 7.86 10.71
C ARG A 112 0.45 6.69 10.38
N ALA A 113 -0.43 6.88 9.39
CA ALA A 113 -1.28 5.83 8.85
C ALA A 113 -0.42 4.69 8.26
N ALA A 114 0.58 5.00 7.43
CA ALA A 114 1.52 4.02 6.88
C ALA A 114 2.19 3.20 7.99
N HIS A 115 2.69 3.86 9.04
CA HIS A 115 3.35 3.18 10.15
C HIS A 115 2.39 2.28 10.95
N LEU A 116 1.16 2.75 11.21
CA LEU A 116 0.12 1.96 11.86
C LEU A 116 -0.24 0.72 11.03
N MET A 117 -0.47 0.89 9.74
CA MET A 117 -0.81 -0.20 8.82
C MET A 117 0.29 -1.25 8.76
N ALA A 118 1.55 -0.84 8.63
CA ALA A 118 2.70 -1.74 8.64
C ALA A 118 2.85 -2.48 9.98
N THR A 119 2.58 -1.81 11.10
CA THR A 119 2.60 -2.43 12.42
C THR A 119 1.52 -3.52 12.53
N ILE A 120 0.29 -3.22 12.10
CA ILE A 120 -0.80 -4.20 12.09
C ILE A 120 -0.46 -5.36 11.16
N ALA A 121 0.04 -5.08 9.95
CA ALA A 121 0.39 -6.09 8.97
C ALA A 121 1.49 -7.03 9.48
N ARG A 122 2.49 -6.47 10.16
CA ARG A 122 3.58 -7.23 10.79
C ARG A 122 3.09 -8.15 11.92
N LEU A 123 2.12 -7.71 12.72
CA LEU A 123 1.54 -8.54 13.78
C LEU A 123 0.82 -9.79 13.24
N ARG A 124 0.41 -9.78 11.96
CA ARG A 124 -0.25 -10.92 11.30
C ARG A 124 0.70 -11.92 10.66
N GLN A 125 2.01 -11.62 10.58
CA GLN A 125 2.96 -12.48 9.84
C GLN A 125 3.23 -13.84 10.50
N GLY A 126 2.69 -14.10 11.70
CA GLY A 126 2.73 -15.41 12.33
C GLY A 126 1.54 -16.31 11.98
N GLU A 127 0.53 -15.78 11.28
CA GLU A 127 -0.72 -16.49 10.98
C GLU A 127 -0.60 -17.35 9.72
N ALA A 128 -1.43 -18.39 9.63
CA ALA A 128 -1.38 -19.37 8.53
C ALA A 128 -1.77 -18.78 7.16
N ASP A 129 -2.55 -17.71 7.16
CA ASP A 129 -3.06 -17.01 5.97
C ASP A 129 -2.38 -15.65 5.74
N ALA A 130 -1.22 -15.41 6.36
CA ALA A 130 -0.42 -14.21 6.14
C ALA A 130 -0.02 -14.03 4.67
N ILE A 131 -0.10 -12.79 4.19
CA ILE A 131 0.19 -12.42 2.80
C ILE A 131 1.44 -11.53 2.72
N ASP A 132 1.38 -10.30 3.23
CA ASP A 132 2.52 -9.37 3.20
C ASP A 132 2.46 -8.39 4.39
N ALA A 133 3.64 -8.04 4.92
CA ALA A 133 3.78 -7.11 6.04
C ALA A 133 3.90 -5.64 5.59
N ASP A 134 4.13 -5.41 4.31
CA ASP A 134 4.43 -4.11 3.74
C ASP A 134 3.18 -3.31 3.37
N VAL A 135 3.36 -2.00 3.37
CA VAL A 135 2.40 -1.01 2.89
C VAL A 135 2.84 -0.55 1.51
N PHE A 136 1.86 -0.46 0.62
CA PHE A 136 2.03 -0.01 -0.74
C PHE A 136 1.29 1.30 -0.94
N TYR A 137 1.96 2.28 -1.54
CA TYR A 137 1.30 3.40 -2.17
C TYR A 137 0.76 2.96 -3.53
N ARG A 138 -0.55 2.98 -3.72
CA ARG A 138 -1.18 2.78 -5.02
C ARG A 138 -1.49 4.16 -5.61
N ALA A 139 -0.77 4.51 -6.68
CA ALA A 139 -1.00 5.75 -7.40
C ALA A 139 -2.41 5.78 -8.03
N PRO A 140 -2.93 6.97 -8.41
CA PRO A 140 -4.25 7.08 -9.04
C PRO A 140 -4.42 6.26 -10.33
N ASP A 141 -3.33 5.91 -11.01
CA ASP A 141 -3.33 5.03 -12.19
C ASP A 141 -3.37 3.53 -11.84
N GLY A 142 -3.42 3.20 -10.55
CA GLY A 142 -3.45 1.84 -10.04
C GLY A 142 -2.09 1.19 -9.84
N THR A 143 -0.99 1.88 -10.19
CA THR A 143 0.37 1.35 -10.04
C THR A 143 0.78 1.30 -8.57
N PRO A 144 1.14 0.11 -8.02
CA PRO A 144 1.59 0.01 -6.65
C PRO A 144 3.10 0.28 -6.53
N GLN A 145 3.48 1.01 -5.49
CA GLN A 145 4.85 1.23 -5.04
C GLN A 145 4.96 0.76 -3.59
N ARG A 146 5.90 -0.13 -3.28
CA ARG A 146 6.19 -0.46 -1.87
C ARG A 146 6.81 0.75 -1.18
N ILE A 147 6.28 1.14 -0.02
CA ILE A 147 6.75 2.31 0.73
C ILE A 147 7.23 1.97 2.13
N THR A 148 7.21 0.69 2.52
CA THR A 148 7.79 0.24 3.78
C THR A 148 8.85 -0.82 3.57
N ALA A 149 9.76 -0.89 4.53
CA ALA A 149 10.61 -2.03 4.75
C ALA A 149 10.69 -2.31 6.25
N HIS A 150 10.96 -3.57 6.58
CA HIS A 150 11.13 -4.00 7.96
C HIS A 150 12.60 -4.28 8.21
N ALA A 151 13.20 -3.52 9.13
CA ALA A 151 14.56 -3.75 9.61
C ALA A 151 14.48 -4.17 11.08
N ASP A 152 14.80 -5.44 11.37
CA ASP A 152 14.65 -6.04 12.69
C ASP A 152 13.24 -5.85 13.28
N ALA A 153 13.12 -5.01 14.32
CA ALA A 153 11.88 -4.70 15.02
C ALA A 153 11.22 -3.38 14.57
N GLU A 154 11.89 -2.60 13.72
CA GLU A 154 11.43 -1.29 13.29
C GLU A 154 10.80 -1.33 11.89
N VAL A 155 9.81 -0.44 11.71
CA VAL A 155 9.18 -0.18 10.42
C VAL A 155 9.77 1.11 9.87
N GLU A 156 10.43 1.02 8.72
CA GLU A 156 10.88 2.17 7.96
C GLU A 156 9.85 2.54 6.89
N VAL A 157 9.53 3.83 6.76
CA VAL A 157 8.66 4.36 5.70
C VAL A 157 9.52 5.14 4.70
N HIS A 158 9.64 4.63 3.47
CA HIS A 158 10.41 5.22 2.39
C HIS A 158 9.58 6.26 1.63
N VAL A 159 9.90 7.53 1.83
CA VAL A 159 9.32 8.65 1.08
C VAL A 159 10.14 8.85 -0.19
N GLU A 160 9.90 8.05 -1.22
CA GLU A 160 10.65 8.05 -2.48
C GLU A 160 9.72 7.87 -3.69
N GLY A 161 10.26 8.03 -4.91
CA GLY A 161 9.53 7.82 -6.15
C GLY A 161 8.22 8.60 -6.26
N ALA A 162 7.19 7.94 -6.80
CA ALA A 162 5.86 8.52 -7.01
C ALA A 162 5.23 8.97 -5.68
N PHE A 163 5.46 8.23 -4.59
CA PHE A 163 4.94 8.60 -3.27
C PHE A 163 5.52 9.94 -2.78
N ALA A 164 6.84 10.13 -2.88
CA ALA A 164 7.45 11.43 -2.56
C ALA A 164 6.96 12.55 -3.47
N ASP A 165 6.73 12.24 -4.75
CA ASP A 165 6.26 13.22 -5.70
C ASP A 165 4.87 13.74 -5.33
N THR A 166 3.97 12.83 -4.95
CA THR A 166 2.61 13.11 -4.47
C THR A 166 2.62 13.93 -3.18
N LEU A 167 3.37 13.52 -2.16
CA LEU A 167 3.44 14.28 -0.90
C LEU A 167 3.97 15.70 -1.10
N ALA A 168 4.91 15.89 -2.03
CA ALA A 168 5.42 17.21 -2.37
C ALA A 168 4.38 18.06 -3.10
N ALA A 169 3.59 17.47 -4.01
CA ALA A 169 2.52 18.18 -4.71
C ALA A 169 1.41 18.64 -3.74
N MET A 170 1.19 17.87 -2.67
CA MET A 170 0.28 18.23 -1.58
C MET A 170 0.88 19.24 -0.58
N GLY A 171 2.14 19.63 -0.74
CA GLY A 171 2.83 20.54 0.20
C GLY A 171 3.19 19.91 1.56
N LEU A 172 3.07 18.59 1.70
CA LEU A 172 3.35 17.86 2.94
C LEU A 172 4.85 17.65 3.19
N ILE A 173 5.67 17.72 2.12
CA ILE A 173 7.13 17.66 2.22
C ILE A 173 7.80 18.72 1.34
N ASP A 174 8.97 19.20 1.77
CA ASP A 174 9.77 20.19 1.04
C ASP A 174 10.93 19.51 0.28
N ARG A 175 10.79 19.40 -1.05
CA ARG A 175 11.86 18.84 -1.91
C ARG A 175 13.15 19.67 -1.88
N SER A 176 13.05 20.98 -1.65
CA SER A 176 14.21 21.88 -1.65
C SER A 176 15.18 21.58 -0.49
N ARG A 177 14.66 21.09 0.65
CA ARG A 177 15.49 20.65 1.79
C ARG A 177 16.21 19.34 1.51
N ARG A 178 15.57 18.38 0.82
CA ARG A 178 16.18 17.07 0.51
C ARG A 178 17.33 17.21 -0.50
N ALA A 179 17.12 17.97 -1.57
CA ALA A 179 18.16 18.29 -2.55
C ALA A 179 19.38 19.01 -1.92
N ARG A 180 19.14 19.97 -1.01
CA ARG A 180 20.22 20.65 -0.27
C ARG A 180 20.99 19.71 0.68
N ARG A 181 20.31 18.75 1.32
CA ARG A 181 20.97 17.75 2.20
C ARG A 181 21.81 16.76 1.38
N ALA A 182 21.31 16.27 0.26
CA ALA A 182 22.06 15.40 -0.65
C ALA A 182 23.31 16.10 -1.20
N ALA A 183 23.19 17.34 -1.68
CA ALA A 183 24.31 18.14 -2.15
C ALA A 183 25.36 18.43 -1.06
N LYS A 184 24.95 18.54 0.21
CA LYS A 184 25.87 18.71 1.35
C LYS A 184 26.61 17.42 1.71
N ARG A 185 25.99 16.26 1.47
CA ARG A 185 26.57 14.93 1.76
C ARG A 185 27.56 14.48 0.68
N ALA A 186 27.28 14.79 -0.59
CA ALA A 186 28.19 14.53 -1.72
C ALA A 186 29.44 15.44 -1.74
N LYS A 187 29.46 16.50 -0.91
CA LYS A 187 30.59 17.42 -0.73
C LYS A 187 31.52 17.05 0.43
N ARG A 188 31.25 15.95 1.13
CA ARG A 188 32.08 15.38 2.20
C ARG A 188 32.78 14.13 1.70
#